data_AF-A0AAQ4FLS7-F1
#
_entry.id   AF-A0AAQ4FLS7-F1
#
_cell.length_a   1.000
_cell.length_b   1.000
_cell.length_c   1.000
_cell.angle_alpha   90.00
_cell.angle_beta   90.00
_cell.angle_gamma   90.00
#
_symmetry.space_group_name_H-M   'P 1'
#
loop_
_entity.id
_entity.type
_entity.pdbx_description
1 polymer ?
#
loop_
_entity_poly.entity_id
_entity_poly.type
_entity_poly.pdbx_seq_one_letter_code
_entity_poly.pdbx_strand_id
1 'polypeptide(L)'
;SPLIPKLIEFRRVVGSAPLTHFWTDDHSVAFARDKIGFLFVAISDSRQSSRVHTSMRPGVYCDIVSGHRVGNDCTGDPVVVELDGTTTVGVREDSAHPVIAILSE
;
A
#
# COMPACT_ATOMS: atom_id res chain seq x y z
N SER A 1 -15.18 -0.29 -3.60
CA SER A 1 -14.94 -1.50 -2.78
C SER A 1 -15.09 -1.16 -1.31
N PRO A 2 -15.70 -2.00 -0.46
CA PRO A 2 -15.69 -1.77 0.99
C PRO A 2 -14.28 -1.99 1.58
N LEU A 3 -13.83 -1.07 2.44
CA LEU A 3 -12.47 -1.07 3.01
C LEU A 3 -12.19 -2.27 3.92
N ILE A 4 -13.13 -2.60 4.82
CA ILE A 4 -12.91 -3.61 5.86
C ILE A 4 -12.58 -5.00 5.26
N PRO A 5 -13.32 -5.55 4.28
CA PRO A 5 -12.97 -6.82 3.65
C PRO A 5 -11.56 -6.84 3.03
N LYS A 6 -11.10 -5.72 2.47
CA LYS A 6 -9.77 -5.59 1.86
C LYS A 6 -8.65 -5.62 2.91
N LEU A 7 -8.86 -5.00 4.07
CA LEU A 7 -7.90 -5.08 5.16
C LEU A 7 -7.91 -6.45 5.87
N ILE A 8 -9.05 -7.15 5.88
CA ILE A 8 -9.13 -8.55 6.31
C ILE A 8 -8.32 -9.44 5.35
N GLU A 9 -8.48 -9.25 4.04
CA GLU A 9 -7.69 -9.93 3.01
C GLU A 9 -6.19 -9.67 3.20
N PHE A 10 -5.79 -8.41 3.33
CA PHE A 10 -4.40 -8.04 3.63
C PHE A 10 -3.87 -8.79 4.85
N ARG A 11 -4.59 -8.74 5.99
CA ARG A 11 -4.19 -9.40 7.23
C ARG A 11 -4.10 -10.92 7.10
N ARG A 12 -4.96 -11.53 6.29
CA ARG A 12 -4.96 -12.97 6.01
C ARG A 12 -3.70 -13.36 5.22
N VAL A 13 -3.35 -12.61 4.18
CA VAL A 13 -2.19 -12.91 3.32
C VAL A 13 -0.87 -12.69 4.04
N VAL A 14 -0.68 -11.55 4.71
CA VAL A 14 0.58 -11.25 5.42
C VAL A 14 0.80 -12.08 6.68
N GLY A 15 -0.26 -12.71 7.22
CA GLY A 15 -0.17 -13.63 8.35
C GLY A 15 0.61 -13.08 9.55
N SER A 16 1.61 -13.84 10.00
CA SER A 16 2.51 -13.51 11.11
C SER A 16 3.83 -12.87 10.67
N ALA A 17 3.97 -12.43 9.41
CA ALA A 17 5.20 -11.81 8.92
C ALA A 17 5.63 -10.62 9.81
N PRO A 18 6.92 -10.41 10.08
CA PRO A 18 7.35 -9.33 10.96
C PRO A 18 6.95 -7.96 10.39
N LEU A 19 6.64 -7.01 11.29
CA LEU A 19 6.53 -5.61 10.91
C LEU A 19 7.93 -5.07 10.63
N THR A 20 8.12 -4.49 9.45
CA THR A 20 9.40 -3.88 9.05
C THR A 20 9.15 -2.53 8.39
N HIS A 21 10.19 -1.70 8.28
CA HIS A 21 10.14 -0.40 7.59
C HIS A 21 8.96 0.47 8.07
N PHE A 22 8.75 0.52 9.38
CA PHE A 22 7.80 1.45 9.97
C PHE A 22 8.24 2.87 9.68
N TRP A 23 7.32 3.67 9.18
CA TRP A 23 7.53 5.06 8.86
C TRP A 23 6.28 5.85 9.24
N THR A 24 6.47 7.08 9.70
CA THR A 24 5.37 7.99 10.03
C THR A 24 5.84 9.42 9.82
N ASP A 25 4.90 10.29 9.49
CA ASP A 25 5.04 11.74 9.62
C ASP A 25 3.80 12.30 10.34
N ASP A 26 3.59 13.62 10.28
CA ASP A 26 2.47 14.31 10.94
C ASP A 26 1.09 13.92 10.37
N HIS A 27 1.05 13.36 9.15
CA HIS A 27 -0.18 13.19 8.39
C HIS A 27 -0.40 11.76 7.91
N SER A 28 0.59 10.88 8.04
CA SER A 28 0.58 9.56 7.43
C SER A 28 1.40 8.55 8.22
N VAL A 29 1.01 7.28 8.09
CA VAL A 29 1.77 6.13 8.60
C VAL A 29 1.92 5.10 7.50
N ALA A 30 3.08 4.45 7.45
CA ALA A 30 3.36 3.36 6.54
C ALA A 30 4.14 2.25 7.22
N PHE A 31 3.90 1.01 6.82
CA PHE A 31 4.71 -0.12 7.26
C PHE A 31 4.63 -1.28 6.29
N ALA A 32 5.67 -2.11 6.32
CA ALA A 32 5.72 -3.37 5.60
C ALA A 32 5.51 -4.57 6.53
N ARG A 33 5.08 -5.69 5.96
CA ARG A 33 4.98 -7.01 6.60
C ARG A 33 5.92 -7.94 5.87
N ASP A 34 7.21 -7.77 6.15
CA ASP A 34 8.31 -8.28 5.33
C ASP A 34 8.04 -8.00 3.83
N LYS A 35 8.56 -8.81 2.91
CA LYS A 35 8.35 -8.66 1.46
C LYS A 35 6.94 -9.02 0.97
N ILE A 36 6.01 -9.34 1.88
CA ILE A 36 4.68 -9.92 1.55
C ILE A 36 3.62 -8.84 1.32
N GLY A 37 3.72 -7.71 2.03
CA GLY A 37 2.74 -6.65 1.87
C GLY A 37 3.17 -5.35 2.49
N PHE A 38 2.60 -4.27 1.99
CA PHE A 38 2.86 -2.91 2.42
C PHE A 38 1.55 -2.15 2.55
N LEU A 39 1.45 -1.31 3.58
CA LEU A 39 0.26 -0.54 3.89
C LEU A 39 0.65 0.91 4.19
N PHE A 40 -0.08 1.86 3.59
CA PHE A 40 0.02 3.29 3.81
C PHE A 40 -1.36 3.83 4.22
N VAL A 41 -1.42 4.64 5.27
CA VAL A 41 -2.63 5.31 5.74
C VAL A 41 -2.39 6.80 5.80
N ALA A 42 -3.24 7.58 5.12
CA ALA A 42 -3.35 9.01 5.31
C ALA A 42 -4.27 9.28 6.52
N ILE A 43 -3.75 9.99 7.52
CA ILE A 43 -4.46 10.35 8.76
C ILE A 43 -5.14 11.72 8.63
N SER A 44 -4.64 12.57 7.72
CA SER A 44 -5.22 13.88 7.45
C SER A 44 -5.53 14.07 5.96
N ASP A 45 -6.35 15.08 5.68
CA ASP A 45 -6.67 15.49 4.30
C ASP A 45 -5.52 16.25 3.62
N SER A 46 -4.44 16.58 4.34
CA SER A 46 -3.21 17.09 3.73
C SER A 46 -2.46 15.93 3.06
N ARG A 47 -2.93 15.59 1.86
CA ARG A 47 -2.48 14.42 1.09
C ARG A 47 -1.19 14.73 0.34
N GLN A 48 -0.09 14.81 1.09
CA GLN A 48 1.25 14.84 0.51
C GLN A 48 1.69 13.42 0.12
N SER A 49 2.43 13.30 -0.98
CA SER A 49 3.09 12.04 -1.33
C SER A 49 4.43 11.94 -0.62
N SER A 50 4.72 10.77 -0.06
CA SER A 50 5.96 10.49 0.66
C SER A 50 6.71 9.34 0.01
N ARG A 51 8.04 9.44 -0.04
CA ARG A 51 8.91 8.33 -0.49
C ARG A 51 9.24 7.45 0.70
N VAL A 52 8.81 6.19 0.65
CA VAL A 52 8.93 5.23 1.76
C VAL A 52 9.40 3.87 1.26
N HIS A 53 10.04 3.10 2.12
CA HIS A 53 10.55 1.78 1.78
C HIS A 53 9.49 0.70 2.04
N THR A 54 9.18 -0.12 1.03
CA THR A 54 8.12 -1.15 1.11
C THR A 54 8.67 -2.53 1.50
N SER A 55 9.99 -2.72 1.40
CA SER A 55 10.69 -4.02 1.46
C SER A 55 10.32 -5.03 0.37
N MET A 56 9.39 -4.66 -0.52
CA MET A 56 8.95 -5.49 -1.63
C MET A 56 9.96 -5.43 -2.77
N ARG A 57 9.88 -6.39 -3.70
CA ARG A 57 10.73 -6.37 -4.89
C ARG A 57 10.29 -5.27 -5.85
N PRO A 58 11.18 -4.80 -6.74
CA PRO A 58 10.80 -3.83 -7.75
C PRO A 58 9.72 -4.39 -8.67
N GLY A 59 8.73 -3.58 -9.00
CA GLY A 59 7.59 -4.01 -9.80
C GLY A 59 6.36 -3.12 -9.63
N VAL A 60 5.31 -3.46 -10.37
CA VAL A 60 4.00 -2.80 -10.29
C VAL A 60 3.05 -3.68 -9.49
N TYR A 61 2.48 -3.11 -8.45
CA TYR A 61 1.49 -3.73 -7.58
C TYR A 61 0.16 -2.98 -7.69
N CYS A 62 -0.94 -3.68 -7.46
CA CYS A 62 -2.25 -3.05 -7.46
C CYS A 62 -2.69 -2.73 -6.04
N ASP A 63 -3.14 -1.50 -5.79
CA ASP A 63 -3.83 -1.18 -4.56
C ASP A 63 -5.12 -1.99 -4.45
N ILE A 64 -5.17 -2.90 -3.47
CA ILE A 64 -6.31 -3.79 -3.26
C ILE A 64 -7.50 -3.05 -2.64
N VAL A 65 -7.28 -1.85 -2.08
CA VAL A 65 -8.34 -1.03 -1.49
C VAL A 65 -9.18 -0.37 -2.58
N SER A 66 -8.55 0.27 -3.55
CA SER A 66 -9.22 0.89 -4.70
C SER A 66 -9.62 -0.11 -5.79
N GLY A 67 -8.94 -1.25 -5.91
CA GLY A 67 -9.23 -2.23 -6.96
C GLY A 67 -8.65 -3.63 -6.77
N HIS A 68 -8.30 -4.24 -7.90
CA HIS A 68 -7.68 -5.57 -7.99
C HIS A 68 -6.92 -5.72 -9.31
N ARG A 69 -6.14 -6.79 -9.42
CA ARG A 69 -5.45 -7.20 -10.65
C ARG A 69 -6.42 -7.89 -11.61
N VAL A 70 -6.44 -7.50 -12.88
CA VAL A 70 -7.10 -8.20 -13.99
C VAL A 70 -6.09 -8.38 -15.12
N GLY A 71 -5.66 -9.62 -15.37
CA GLY A 71 -4.54 -9.87 -16.27
C GLY A 71 -3.26 -9.21 -15.76
N ASN A 72 -2.68 -8.31 -16.56
CA ASN A 72 -1.49 -7.55 -16.18
C ASN A 72 -1.81 -6.14 -15.65
N ASP A 73 -3.09 -5.75 -15.61
CA ASP A 73 -3.51 -4.39 -15.29
C ASP A 73 -4.17 -4.31 -13.91
N CYS A 74 -4.10 -3.12 -13.31
CA CYS A 74 -4.81 -2.79 -12.08
C CYS A 74 -6.13 -2.10 -12.43
N THR A 75 -7.23 -2.55 -11.82
CA THR A 75 -8.50 -1.81 -11.88
C THR A 75 -8.53 -0.63 -10.89
N GLY A 76 -7.62 -0.64 -9.92
CA GLY A 76 -7.39 0.45 -8.96
C GLY A 76 -6.05 1.12 -9.23
N ASP A 77 -5.57 1.89 -8.26
CA ASP A 77 -4.32 2.63 -8.40
C ASP A 77 -3.11 1.68 -8.46
N PRO A 78 -2.24 1.79 -9.47
CA PRO A 78 -0.98 1.07 -9.49
C PRO A 78 0.02 1.73 -8.53
N VAL A 79 0.81 0.90 -7.85
CA VAL A 79 1.92 1.31 -7.00
C VAL A 79 3.21 0.75 -7.58
N VAL A 80 4.15 1.64 -7.89
CA VAL A 80 5.44 1.29 -8.48
C VAL A 80 6.48 1.22 -7.38
N VAL A 81 7.03 0.02 -7.16
CA VAL A 81 8.19 -0.18 -6.28
C VAL A 81 9.45 -0.10 -7.13
N GLU A 82 10.33 0.83 -6.78
CA GLU A 82 11.59 1.11 -7.44
C GLU A 82 12.66 0.05 -7.13
N LEU A 83 13.79 0.12 -7.85
CA LEU A 83 14.92 -0.81 -7.69
C LEU A 83 15.49 -0.88 -6.27
N ASP A 84 15.38 0.22 -5.52
CA ASP A 84 15.83 0.34 -4.13
C ASP A 84 14.79 -0.15 -3.10
N GLY A 85 13.66 -0.69 -3.54
CA GLY A 85 12.58 -1.15 -2.66
C GLY A 85 11.71 -0.03 -2.11
N THR A 86 11.84 1.20 -2.62
CA THR A 86 11.00 2.33 -2.22
C THR A 86 9.87 2.60 -3.21
N THR A 87 8.86 3.34 -2.75
CA THR A 87 7.77 3.87 -3.58
C THR A 87 7.51 5.32 -3.18
N THR A 88 7.10 6.15 -4.14
CA THR A 88 6.43 7.41 -3.83
C THR A 88 4.95 7.12 -3.71
N VAL A 89 4.38 7.29 -2.51
CA VAL A 89 2.99 6.91 -2.21
C VAL A 89 2.26 8.07 -1.54
N GLY A 90 1.01 8.24 -1.93
CA GLY A 90 0.10 9.20 -1.33
C GLY A 90 -1.31 8.83 -1.78
N VAL A 91 -2.30 9.05 -0.91
CA VAL A 91 -3.69 8.79 -1.27
C VAL A 91 -4.20 9.95 -2.10
N ARG A 92 -4.77 9.68 -3.28
CA ARG A 92 -5.36 10.70 -4.14
C ARG A 92 -6.54 11.41 -3.45
N GLU A 93 -6.83 12.64 -3.84
CA GLU A 93 -7.98 13.40 -3.31
C GLU A 93 -9.33 12.74 -3.62
N ASP A 94 -9.44 12.12 -4.79
CA ASP A 94 -10.66 11.43 -5.25
C ASP A 94 -10.76 9.98 -4.74
N SER A 95 -9.80 9.50 -3.94
CA SER A 95 -9.87 8.17 -3.37
C SER A 95 -11.00 8.06 -2.34
N ALA A 96 -11.82 7.03 -2.48
CA ALA A 96 -12.90 6.74 -1.54
C ALA A 96 -12.39 6.39 -0.13
N HIS A 97 -11.14 5.95 0.02
CA HIS A 97 -10.57 5.50 1.29
C HIS A 97 -9.18 6.11 1.51
N PRO A 98 -8.82 6.44 2.76
CA PRO A 98 -7.52 7.04 3.09
C PRO A 98 -6.40 5.99 3.21
N VAL A 99 -6.48 4.87 2.49
CA VAL A 99 -5.57 3.73 2.64
C VAL A 99 -5.15 3.21 1.27
N ILE A 100 -3.86 2.92 1.14
CA ILE A 100 -3.30 2.10 0.06
C ILE A 100 -2.76 0.83 0.69
N ALA A 101 -3.10 -0.32 0.12
CA ALA A 101 -2.54 -1.60 0.54
C ALA A 101 -2.16 -2.43 -0.69
N ILE A 102 -0.92 -2.93 -0.68
CA ILE A 102 -0.42 -3.81 -1.74
C ILE A 102 0.09 -5.11 -1.14
N LEU A 103 -0.04 -6.18 -1.92
CA LEU A 103 0.42 -7.51 -1.58
C LEU A 103 1.39 -7.99 -2.65
N SER A 104 2.44 -8.71 -2.26
CA SER A 104 3.18 -9.53 -3.20
C SER A 104 2.27 -10.68 -3.60
N GLU A 105 1.97 -10.80 -4.89
CA GLU A 105 1.23 -11.95 -5.38
C GLU A 105 1.87 -13.29 -5.03
#